data_AF-A0A7S2PP86-F1
#
_entry.id   AF-A0A7S2PP86-F1
#
_cell.length_a   1.000
_cell.length_b   1.000
_cell.length_c   1.000
_cell.angle_alpha   90.00
_cell.angle_beta   90.00
_cell.angle_gamma   90.00
#
_symmetry.space_group_name_H-M   'P 1'
#
loop_
_entity.id
_entity.type
_entity.pdbx_description
1 polymer ?
#
loop_
_entity_poly.entity_id
_entity_poly.type
_entity_poly.pdbx_seq_one_letter_code
_entity_poly.pdbx_strand_id
1 'polypeptide(L)'
;MLPTSCTSSPIEKENNGKGARTAFRRKVIISGGLCALVILLLFSIASDSNDDGTTNGMDERIKRIKQFRKGTDGMKQKFRGLKAIMNNDFTDEEKLQKILSASVHLVDLHVSEGQLMGNGGSYGNVQGVFCTLDWATHKKDPSANAMFRELVTESPDCTHNRFMMDIKTVIDAALEHDLESQDVKVLQPTGFVFHESRCGSTLVANSLAAFAPERSRVYTESTPPSSVLVACPSGQCNKGKQADLFSDVLYLMGRTTDLKEEHLFFKFQSITSLNIDVARLAFPSVPWIYVYRDPVQVMMSHLNPIEHAVCLKHKRKPKQEMQALVQRVVQKKAQNLSSEDFCAAHL
;
A
#
# COMPACT_ATOMS: atom_id res chain seq x y z
N MET A 1 -8.86 55.62 -11.57
CA MET A 1 -7.44 55.58 -11.98
C MET A 1 -6.84 54.31 -11.38
N LEU A 2 -6.57 53.32 -12.23
CA LEU A 2 -5.87 52.08 -11.86
C LEU A 2 -4.36 52.35 -11.79
N PRO A 3 -3.60 51.79 -10.83
CA PRO A 3 -2.17 51.68 -10.96
C PRO A 3 -1.81 50.33 -11.59
N THR A 4 -1.23 50.40 -12.78
CA THR A 4 -0.49 49.34 -13.47
C THR A 4 0.95 49.30 -12.98
N SER A 5 1.40 48.20 -12.40
CA SER A 5 2.82 47.83 -12.40
C SER A 5 3.00 46.34 -12.08
N CYS A 6 3.15 45.52 -13.12
CA CYS A 6 3.69 44.17 -13.02
C CYS A 6 5.22 44.27 -13.09
N THR A 7 5.89 43.90 -12.00
CA THR A 7 7.34 43.66 -11.96
C THR A 7 7.62 42.18 -12.28
N SER A 8 8.42 41.93 -13.31
CA SER A 8 8.90 40.62 -13.72
C SER A 8 9.93 40.05 -12.74
N SER A 9 9.65 38.87 -12.19
CA SER A 9 10.60 38.04 -11.42
C SER A 9 11.44 37.15 -12.34
N PRO A 10 12.65 36.71 -11.92
CA PRO A 10 13.58 35.97 -12.77
C PRO A 10 13.18 34.50 -12.92
N ILE A 11 13.41 33.98 -14.12
CA ILE A 11 13.22 32.57 -14.51
C ILE A 11 14.13 31.66 -13.65
N GLU A 12 13.53 30.85 -12.79
CA GLU A 12 14.21 29.75 -12.10
C GLU A 12 14.57 28.63 -13.08
N LYS A 13 15.81 28.14 -12.97
CA LYS A 13 16.39 27.10 -13.81
C LYS A 13 15.72 25.75 -13.57
N GLU A 14 15.13 25.22 -14.64
CA GLU A 14 14.67 23.84 -14.77
C GLU A 14 15.87 22.87 -14.65
N ASN A 15 15.89 22.07 -13.58
CA ASN A 15 16.95 21.10 -13.31
C ASN A 15 16.74 19.82 -14.12
N ASN A 16 17.20 19.84 -15.38
CA ASN A 16 17.21 18.66 -16.26
C ASN A 16 18.22 17.61 -15.76
N GLY A 17 17.71 16.51 -15.22
CA GLY A 17 18.41 15.38 -14.58
C GLY A 17 19.51 14.69 -15.40
N LYS A 18 20.62 15.41 -15.65
CA LYS A 18 21.83 14.90 -16.30
C LYS A 18 22.62 13.92 -15.41
N GLY A 19 22.47 13.99 -14.08
CA GLY A 19 23.17 13.08 -13.15
C GLY A 19 22.73 11.62 -13.22
N ALA A 20 21.48 11.34 -13.63
CA ALA A 20 20.94 9.98 -13.70
C ALA A 20 21.36 9.21 -14.96
N ARG A 21 21.77 9.91 -16.04
CA ARG A 21 22.12 9.29 -17.33
C ARG A 21 23.52 8.70 -17.37
N THR A 22 24.46 9.19 -16.56
CA THR A 22 25.85 8.69 -16.49
C THR A 22 25.98 7.43 -15.64
N ALA A 23 25.15 7.25 -14.60
CA ALA A 23 25.16 6.04 -13.78
C ALA A 23 24.58 4.80 -14.52
N PHE A 24 23.66 5.01 -15.45
CA PHE A 24 23.05 3.93 -16.24
C PHE A 24 24.01 3.35 -17.29
N ARG A 25 24.85 4.19 -17.91
CA ARG A 25 25.80 3.74 -18.95
C ARG A 25 26.93 2.84 -18.45
N ARG A 26 27.32 2.92 -17.17
CA ARG A 26 28.36 2.04 -16.60
C ARG A 26 27.87 0.63 -16.26
N LYS A 27 26.57 0.42 -16.00
CA LYS A 27 26.03 -0.92 -15.67
C LYS A 27 25.76 -1.79 -16.90
N VAL A 28 25.51 -1.21 -18.07
CA VAL A 28 25.15 -1.94 -19.30
C VAL A 28 26.35 -2.65 -19.95
N ILE A 29 27.58 -2.13 -19.77
CA ILE A 29 28.78 -2.73 -20.38
C ILE A 29 29.24 -4.00 -19.65
N ILE A 30 28.93 -4.14 -18.35
CA ILE A 30 29.37 -5.30 -17.55
C ILE A 30 28.41 -6.50 -17.69
N SER A 31 27.11 -6.27 -17.95
CA SER A 31 26.14 -7.37 -18.13
C SER A 31 26.11 -7.97 -19.54
N GLY A 32 26.60 -7.25 -20.56
CA GLY A 32 26.62 -7.72 -21.95
C GLY A 32 27.67 -8.81 -22.21
N GLY A 33 28.83 -8.74 -21.55
CA GLY A 33 29.93 -9.70 -21.74
C GLY A 33 29.65 -11.09 -21.14
N LEU A 34 28.87 -11.17 -20.06
CA LEU A 34 28.59 -12.45 -19.39
C LEU A 34 27.55 -13.30 -20.14
N CYS A 35 26.62 -12.66 -20.87
CA CYS A 35 25.55 -13.36 -21.59
C CYS A 35 26.05 -14.02 -22.89
N ALA A 36 27.03 -13.43 -23.56
CA ALA A 36 27.60 -13.99 -24.80
C ALA A 36 28.39 -15.29 -24.55
N LEU A 37 29.09 -15.39 -23.40
CA LEU A 37 29.84 -16.60 -23.01
C LEU A 37 28.93 -17.78 -22.64
N VAL A 38 27.77 -17.51 -22.01
CA VAL A 38 26.81 -18.56 -21.66
C VAL A 38 26.09 -19.10 -22.89
N ILE A 39 25.80 -18.25 -23.89
CA ILE A 39 25.16 -18.68 -25.14
C ILE A 39 26.11 -19.54 -25.98
N LEU A 40 27.41 -19.22 -26.03
CA LEU A 40 28.41 -20.05 -26.73
C LEU A 40 28.64 -21.40 -26.04
N LEU A 41 28.61 -21.46 -24.71
CA LEU A 41 28.70 -22.72 -23.96
C LEU A 41 27.47 -23.62 -24.12
N LEU A 42 26.28 -23.04 -24.30
CA LEU A 42 25.05 -23.81 -24.54
C LEU A 42 24.97 -24.37 -25.97
N PHE A 43 25.57 -23.70 -26.95
CA PHE A 43 25.64 -24.21 -28.33
C PHE A 43 26.64 -25.36 -28.50
N SER A 44 27.69 -25.45 -27.68
CA SER A 44 28.64 -26.57 -27.71
C SER A 44 28.14 -27.86 -27.05
N ILE A 45 27.05 -27.81 -26.28
CA ILE A 45 26.48 -29.00 -25.61
C ILE A 45 25.29 -29.59 -26.40
N ALA A 46 24.77 -28.88 -27.40
CA ALA A 46 23.55 -29.25 -28.12
C ALA A 46 23.78 -30.00 -29.45
N SER A 47 24.95 -30.63 -29.64
CA SER A 47 25.22 -31.48 -30.80
C SER A 47 25.47 -32.92 -30.36
N ASP A 48 24.43 -33.59 -29.84
CA ASP A 48 24.29 -35.03 -30.07
C ASP A 48 22.86 -35.51 -29.79
N SER A 49 22.47 -36.59 -30.47
CA SER A 49 21.22 -37.38 -30.38
C SER A 49 19.93 -36.87 -31.06
N ASN A 50 19.68 -37.44 -32.24
CA ASN A 50 18.35 -37.83 -32.74
C ASN A 50 17.71 -38.87 -31.80
N ASP A 51 16.40 -38.79 -31.54
CA ASP A 51 15.42 -39.88 -31.83
C ASP A 51 13.96 -39.44 -31.58
N ASP A 52 13.06 -40.12 -32.28
CA ASP A 52 11.60 -39.92 -32.42
C ASP A 52 10.75 -40.21 -31.15
N GLY A 53 9.53 -39.63 -31.12
CA GLY A 53 8.35 -40.31 -30.54
C GLY A 53 7.67 -39.72 -29.29
N THR A 54 6.50 -39.12 -29.50
CA THR A 54 5.30 -39.08 -28.61
C THR A 54 5.46 -38.73 -27.11
N THR A 55 5.25 -37.45 -26.73
CA THR A 55 5.10 -37.05 -25.30
C THR A 55 4.12 -35.89 -25.04
N ASN A 56 2.89 -35.92 -25.59
CA ASN A 56 1.88 -34.87 -25.29
C ASN A 56 1.26 -34.91 -23.87
N GLY A 57 1.51 -35.95 -23.07
CA GLY A 57 0.94 -36.07 -21.71
C GLY A 57 1.88 -35.65 -20.56
N MET A 58 3.19 -35.64 -20.78
CA MET A 58 4.19 -35.45 -19.71
C MET A 58 4.53 -33.98 -19.50
N ASP A 59 4.44 -33.17 -20.56
CA ASP A 59 4.74 -31.74 -20.55
C ASP A 59 3.67 -30.90 -19.80
N GLU A 60 2.40 -31.33 -19.85
CA GLU A 60 1.28 -30.77 -19.07
C GLU A 60 1.44 -30.97 -17.55
N ARG A 61 2.03 -32.10 -17.15
CA ARG A 61 2.29 -32.45 -15.75
C ARG A 61 3.47 -31.65 -15.20
N ILE A 62 4.51 -31.46 -16.01
CA ILE A 62 5.69 -30.64 -15.68
C ILE A 62 5.31 -29.14 -15.60
N LYS A 63 4.42 -28.64 -16.46
CA LYS A 63 3.86 -27.28 -16.37
C LYS A 63 3.12 -27.06 -15.05
N ARG A 64 2.27 -28.01 -14.63
CA ARG A 64 1.57 -27.96 -13.32
C ARG A 64 2.53 -27.97 -12.13
N ILE A 65 3.58 -28.80 -12.16
CA ILE A 65 4.59 -28.84 -11.10
C ILE A 65 5.38 -27.53 -11.04
N LYS A 66 5.77 -26.95 -12.19
CA LYS A 66 6.45 -25.63 -12.24
C LYS A 66 5.55 -24.49 -11.76
N GLN A 67 4.24 -24.57 -12.01
CA GLN A 67 3.24 -23.60 -11.54
C GLN A 67 3.00 -23.70 -10.03
N PHE A 68 2.97 -24.93 -9.48
CA PHE A 68 2.96 -25.18 -8.03
C PHE A 68 4.24 -24.66 -7.36
N ARG A 69 5.40 -24.90 -7.95
CA ARG A 69 6.71 -24.44 -7.44
C ARG A 69 6.81 -22.90 -7.42
N LYS A 70 6.33 -22.21 -8.46
CA LYS A 70 6.23 -20.73 -8.49
C LYS A 70 5.21 -20.18 -7.48
N GLY A 71 4.12 -20.89 -7.21
CA GLY A 71 3.17 -20.57 -6.14
C GLY A 71 3.81 -20.67 -4.75
N THR A 72 4.60 -21.72 -4.52
CA THR A 72 5.37 -21.89 -3.28
C THR A 72 6.54 -20.91 -3.15
N ASP A 73 7.11 -20.41 -4.24
CA ASP A 73 8.19 -19.40 -4.18
C ASP A 73 7.67 -18.00 -3.84
N GLY A 74 6.48 -17.62 -4.36
CA GLY A 74 5.78 -16.40 -3.92
C GLY A 74 5.31 -16.49 -2.47
N MET A 75 4.87 -17.67 -2.03
CA MET A 75 4.55 -17.95 -0.63
C MET A 75 5.80 -17.94 0.24
N LYS A 76 6.93 -18.49 -0.21
CA LYS A 76 8.24 -18.43 0.47
C LYS A 76 8.80 -17.02 0.53
N GLN A 77 8.51 -16.13 -0.41
CA GLN A 77 8.94 -14.74 -0.35
C GLN A 77 8.08 -13.93 0.65
N LYS A 78 6.76 -14.19 0.69
CA LYS A 78 5.85 -13.65 1.73
C LYS A 78 6.21 -14.21 3.13
N PHE A 79 6.55 -15.49 3.22
CA PHE A 79 7.05 -16.14 4.44
C PHE A 79 8.49 -15.74 4.81
N ARG A 80 9.36 -15.38 3.87
CA ARG A 80 10.71 -14.85 4.17
C ARG A 80 10.64 -13.46 4.78
N GLY A 81 9.72 -12.62 4.31
CA GLY A 81 9.36 -11.37 4.98
C GLY A 81 8.80 -11.63 6.38
N LEU A 82 7.90 -12.60 6.52
CA LEU A 82 7.37 -13.03 7.82
C LEU A 82 8.46 -13.57 8.77
N LYS A 83 9.44 -14.33 8.26
CA LYS A 83 10.53 -14.91 9.04
C LYS A 83 11.56 -13.88 9.51
N ALA A 84 11.73 -12.78 8.78
CA ALA A 84 12.50 -11.63 9.23
C ALA A 84 11.75 -10.79 10.29
N ILE A 85 10.41 -10.78 10.24
CA ILE A 85 9.54 -10.14 11.26
C ILE A 85 9.47 -10.97 12.56
N MET A 86 9.72 -12.28 12.49
CA MET A 86 9.74 -13.18 13.66
C MET A 86 11.09 -13.22 14.41
N ASN A 87 12.08 -12.41 14.00
CA ASN A 87 13.43 -12.40 14.55
C ASN A 87 13.67 -11.16 15.44
N ASN A 88 12.67 -10.80 16.23
CA ASN A 88 12.76 -9.68 17.15
C ASN A 88 12.79 -10.23 18.58
N ASP A 89 13.84 -9.90 19.34
CA ASP A 89 14.14 -10.47 20.67
C ASP A 89 13.14 -10.06 21.77
N PHE A 90 12.10 -9.29 21.43
CA PHE A 90 11.08 -8.84 22.38
C PHE A 90 10.09 -9.95 22.75
N THR A 91 9.80 -10.06 24.03
CA THR A 91 8.67 -10.80 24.57
C THR A 91 7.35 -10.14 24.16
N ASP A 92 6.23 -10.87 24.22
CA ASP A 92 4.92 -10.32 23.87
C ASP A 92 4.47 -9.20 24.83
N GLU A 93 4.90 -9.27 26.09
CA GLU A 93 4.69 -8.21 27.07
C GLU A 93 5.44 -6.94 26.66
N GLU A 94 6.72 -7.03 26.30
CA GLU A 94 7.50 -5.87 25.84
C GLU A 94 6.93 -5.25 24.56
N LYS A 95 6.46 -6.09 23.63
CA LYS A 95 5.77 -5.63 22.41
C LYS A 95 4.50 -4.86 22.76
N LEU A 96 3.70 -5.40 23.68
CA LEU A 96 2.47 -4.76 24.12
C LEU A 96 2.77 -3.42 24.79
N GLN A 97 3.71 -3.37 25.73
CA GLN A 97 4.10 -2.13 26.41
C GLN A 97 4.62 -1.05 25.44
N LYS A 98 5.36 -1.44 24.39
CA LYS A 98 5.75 -0.51 23.32
C LYS A 98 4.55 0.06 22.58
N ILE A 99 3.53 -0.75 22.31
CA ILE A 99 2.29 -0.28 21.69
C ILE A 99 1.53 0.62 22.66
N LEU A 100 1.35 0.21 23.93
CA LEU A 100 0.60 0.97 24.94
C LEU A 100 1.21 2.36 25.19
N SER A 101 2.54 2.47 25.21
CA SER A 101 3.23 3.78 25.29
C SER A 101 3.15 4.64 24.01
N ALA A 102 2.46 4.17 22.97
CA ALA A 102 2.40 4.78 21.63
C ALA A 102 3.78 5.06 21.02
N SER A 103 4.81 4.29 21.41
CA SER A 103 6.17 4.40 20.89
C SER A 103 6.33 3.74 19.51
N VAL A 104 5.45 2.79 19.18
CA VAL A 104 5.38 2.11 17.88
C VAL A 104 4.03 2.35 17.22
N HIS A 105 3.99 2.19 15.89
CA HIS A 105 2.84 2.51 15.07
C HIS A 105 2.44 1.31 14.23
N LEU A 106 1.14 1.15 13.98
CA LEU A 106 0.61 0.15 13.07
C LEU A 106 0.97 0.52 11.63
N VAL A 107 1.79 -0.31 10.97
CA VAL A 107 2.31 -0.06 9.61
C VAL A 107 1.78 -1.04 8.56
N ASP A 108 1.32 -2.21 8.97
CA ASP A 108 0.70 -3.20 8.10
C ASP A 108 -0.36 -4.01 8.86
N LEU A 109 -1.25 -4.67 8.12
CA LEU A 109 -2.36 -5.43 8.69
C LEU A 109 -2.65 -6.67 7.84
N HIS A 110 -2.71 -7.82 8.50
CA HIS A 110 -3.07 -9.10 7.91
C HIS A 110 -4.44 -9.54 8.42
N VAL A 111 -5.44 -9.42 7.56
CA VAL A 111 -6.79 -9.94 7.81
C VAL A 111 -6.89 -11.33 7.23
N SER A 112 -7.15 -12.33 8.08
CA SER A 112 -7.33 -13.72 7.62
C SER A 112 -8.65 -13.89 6.88
N GLU A 113 -8.70 -14.82 5.93
CA GLU A 113 -9.90 -15.07 5.13
C GLU A 113 -11.08 -15.52 6.01
N GLY A 114 -12.29 -15.04 5.70
CA GLY A 114 -13.51 -15.40 6.40
C GLY A 114 -13.72 -14.71 7.77
N GLN A 115 -12.73 -14.01 8.32
CA GLN A 115 -12.84 -13.42 9.66
C GLN A 115 -13.81 -12.24 9.76
N LEU A 116 -14.16 -11.67 8.62
CA LEU A 116 -15.17 -10.61 8.50
C LEU A 116 -16.53 -11.14 8.04
N MET A 117 -16.71 -12.47 7.94
CA MET A 117 -17.97 -13.10 7.52
C MET A 117 -18.85 -13.50 8.74
N GLY A 118 -20.09 -13.87 8.45
CA GLY A 118 -21.06 -14.39 9.43
C GLY A 118 -21.82 -13.31 10.21
N ASN A 119 -22.96 -13.72 10.77
CA ASN A 119 -23.82 -12.87 11.60
C ASN A 119 -23.57 -13.20 13.07
N GLY A 120 -22.83 -12.33 13.78
CA GLY A 120 -22.54 -12.45 15.21
C GLY A 120 -21.04 -12.50 15.55
N GLY A 121 -20.69 -11.95 16.73
CA GLY A 121 -19.33 -11.87 17.27
C GLY A 121 -18.50 -10.67 16.77
N SER A 122 -17.35 -10.43 17.41
CA SER A 122 -16.30 -9.51 16.93
C SER A 122 -15.60 -10.10 15.71
N TYR A 123 -14.85 -9.28 14.96
CA TYR A 123 -13.81 -9.78 14.07
C TYR A 123 -12.72 -10.51 14.89
N GLY A 124 -11.96 -11.41 14.26
CA GLY A 124 -10.90 -12.18 14.93
C GLY A 124 -9.75 -12.57 13.99
N ASN A 125 -8.65 -13.10 14.54
CA ASN A 125 -7.45 -13.53 13.80
C ASN A 125 -6.91 -12.46 12.82
N VAL A 126 -6.77 -11.23 13.34
CA VAL A 126 -6.21 -10.10 12.59
C VAL A 126 -4.86 -9.76 13.21
N GLN A 127 -3.81 -9.81 12.41
CA GLN A 127 -2.43 -9.59 12.87
C GLN A 127 -1.95 -8.23 12.38
N GLY A 128 -1.64 -7.33 13.31
CA GLY A 128 -1.03 -6.03 13.04
C GLY A 128 0.48 -6.13 13.00
N VAL A 129 1.14 -5.39 12.12
CA VAL A 129 2.60 -5.22 12.11
C VAL A 129 2.93 -3.83 12.64
N PHE A 130 3.82 -3.78 13.62
CA PHE A 130 4.22 -2.54 14.30
C PHE A 130 5.71 -2.26 14.13
N CYS A 131 6.06 -0.97 14.05
CA CYS A 131 7.43 -0.45 14.18
C CYS A 131 7.41 1.05 14.51
N THR A 132 8.55 1.62 14.85
CA THR A 132 8.69 3.07 15.11
C THR A 132 8.76 3.85 13.80
N LEU A 133 7.90 4.85 13.65
CA LEU A 133 7.90 5.75 12.49
C LEU A 133 8.63 7.05 12.82
N ASP A 134 9.45 7.53 11.88
CA ASP A 134 10.10 8.84 11.98
C ASP A 134 9.18 9.94 11.40
N TRP A 135 8.21 10.35 12.21
CA TRP A 135 7.28 11.43 11.86
C TRP A 135 7.99 12.78 11.65
N ALA A 136 9.11 13.04 12.31
CA ALA A 136 9.81 14.32 12.20
C ALA A 136 10.31 14.57 10.78
N THR A 137 10.82 13.53 10.11
CA THR A 137 11.24 13.61 8.71
C THR A 137 10.07 13.92 7.78
N HIS A 138 8.90 13.30 7.99
CA HIS A 138 7.71 13.58 7.20
C HIS A 138 7.12 14.98 7.45
N LYS A 139 7.06 15.44 8.71
CA LYS A 139 6.54 16.77 9.07
C LYS A 139 7.40 17.90 8.49
N LYS A 140 8.73 17.69 8.38
CA LYS A 140 9.66 18.67 7.83
C LYS A 140 9.44 18.95 6.34
N ASP A 141 9.23 17.89 5.56
CA ASP A 141 8.93 18.01 4.13
C ASP A 141 7.96 16.88 3.70
N PRO A 142 6.63 17.14 3.79
CA PRO A 142 5.63 16.15 3.41
C PRO A 142 5.72 15.74 1.93
N SER A 143 6.33 16.57 1.08
CA SER A 143 6.44 16.30 -0.36
C SER A 143 7.57 15.34 -0.70
N ALA A 144 8.65 15.33 0.11
CA ALA A 144 9.75 14.38 -0.03
C ALA A 144 9.33 12.94 0.30
N ASN A 145 8.40 12.79 1.25
CA ASN A 145 7.87 11.52 1.74
C ASN A 145 6.35 11.48 1.61
N ALA A 146 5.85 11.71 0.40
CA ALA A 146 4.43 11.91 0.15
C ALA A 146 3.59 10.66 0.43
N MET A 147 4.17 9.46 0.34
CA MET A 147 3.47 8.20 0.52
C MET A 147 3.83 7.54 1.85
N PHE A 148 2.86 6.91 2.53
CA PHE A 148 3.13 6.20 3.80
C PHE A 148 4.17 5.09 3.67
N ARG A 149 4.25 4.42 2.50
CA ARG A 149 5.29 3.42 2.23
C ARG A 149 6.70 4.02 2.28
N GLU A 150 6.87 5.27 1.85
CA GLU A 150 8.16 5.98 1.88
C GLU A 150 8.53 6.26 3.34
N LEU A 151 7.61 6.83 4.13
CA LEU A 151 7.79 7.00 5.57
C LEU A 151 8.19 5.70 6.29
N VAL A 152 7.51 4.58 6.00
CA VAL A 152 7.86 3.26 6.57
C VAL A 152 9.24 2.76 6.11
N THR A 153 9.65 3.09 4.88
CA THR A 153 10.94 2.64 4.32
C THR A 153 12.10 3.48 4.85
N GLU A 154 11.88 4.78 5.04
CA GLU A 154 12.88 5.71 5.53
C GLU A 154 13.02 5.69 7.06
N SER A 155 12.01 5.19 7.77
CA SER A 155 12.07 4.97 9.22
C SER A 155 13.08 3.86 9.55
N PRO A 156 14.20 4.16 10.23
CA PRO A 156 15.29 3.18 10.45
C PRO A 156 14.83 1.93 11.20
N ASP A 157 14.00 2.13 12.23
CA ASP A 157 13.47 1.06 13.08
C ASP A 157 12.58 0.08 12.30
N CYS A 158 11.81 0.58 11.34
CA CYS A 158 10.95 -0.24 10.49
C CYS A 158 11.71 -1.14 9.52
N THR A 159 13.03 -1.04 9.38
CA THR A 159 13.79 -2.00 8.54
C THR A 159 14.13 -3.28 9.31
N HIS A 160 14.32 -3.17 10.63
CA HIS A 160 14.90 -4.25 11.44
C HIS A 160 14.00 -4.70 12.59
N ASN A 161 13.19 -3.81 13.14
CA ASN A 161 12.48 -4.02 14.41
C ASN A 161 10.97 -4.06 14.22
N ARG A 162 10.50 -4.78 13.19
CA ARG A 162 9.07 -5.07 13.04
C ARG A 162 8.66 -6.22 13.96
N PHE A 163 7.45 -6.17 14.47
CA PHE A 163 6.86 -7.31 15.16
C PHE A 163 5.36 -7.39 14.87
N MET A 164 4.79 -8.56 15.10
CA MET A 164 3.36 -8.82 14.93
C MET A 164 2.68 -9.01 16.28
N MET A 165 1.47 -8.50 16.38
CA MET A 165 0.57 -8.72 17.52
C MET A 165 -0.85 -8.94 17.00
N ASP A 166 -1.65 -9.70 17.75
CA ASP A 166 -3.08 -9.79 17.50
C ASP A 166 -3.75 -8.45 17.79
N ILE A 167 -4.50 -7.92 16.82
CA ILE A 167 -5.15 -6.61 16.93
C ILE A 167 -6.18 -6.60 18.04
N LYS A 168 -6.94 -7.68 18.25
CA LYS A 168 -7.98 -7.67 19.27
C LYS A 168 -7.38 -7.55 20.66
N THR A 169 -6.34 -8.34 20.94
CA THR A 169 -5.57 -8.23 22.19
C THR A 169 -5.00 -6.82 22.40
N VAL A 170 -4.43 -6.22 21.35
CA VAL A 170 -3.82 -4.88 21.42
C VAL A 170 -4.88 -3.81 21.68
N ILE A 171 -6.04 -3.87 21.02
CA ILE A 171 -7.12 -2.91 21.18
C ILE A 171 -7.67 -2.93 22.60
N ASP A 172 -7.98 -4.12 23.10
CA ASP A 172 -8.59 -4.27 24.43
C ASP A 172 -7.65 -3.69 25.51
N ALA A 173 -6.34 -3.96 25.41
CA ALA A 173 -5.34 -3.41 26.31
C ALA A 173 -5.09 -1.90 26.11
N ALA A 174 -5.11 -1.40 24.87
CA ALA A 174 -4.91 0.02 24.57
C ALA A 174 -6.07 0.88 25.09
N LEU A 175 -7.30 0.40 24.93
CA LEU A 175 -8.49 1.09 25.45
C LEU A 175 -8.44 1.20 26.97
N GLU A 176 -8.07 0.13 27.68
CA GLU A 176 -7.90 0.16 29.14
C GLU A 176 -6.79 1.12 29.56
N HIS A 177 -5.63 1.05 28.89
CA HIS A 177 -4.50 1.93 29.17
C HIS A 177 -4.82 3.41 28.95
N ASP A 178 -5.51 3.75 27.86
CA ASP A 178 -5.82 5.13 27.48
C ASP A 178 -6.93 5.76 28.37
N LEU A 179 -7.66 4.97 29.15
CA LEU A 179 -8.60 5.51 30.16
C LEU A 179 -7.87 6.12 31.36
N GLU A 180 -6.68 5.63 31.68
CA GLU A 180 -5.91 6.02 32.87
C GLU A 180 -4.70 6.90 32.52
N SER A 181 -4.12 6.71 31.32
CA SER A 181 -2.91 7.41 30.88
C SER A 181 -3.19 8.85 30.44
N GLN A 182 -2.36 9.78 30.90
CA GLN A 182 -2.34 11.18 30.41
C GLN A 182 -1.26 11.42 29.35
N ASP A 183 -0.37 10.47 29.12
CA ASP A 183 0.80 10.61 28.24
C ASP A 183 0.48 10.26 26.78
N VAL A 184 -0.63 9.55 26.54
CA VAL A 184 -1.09 9.17 25.20
C VAL A 184 -2.37 9.92 24.87
N LYS A 185 -2.35 10.63 23.75
CA LYS A 185 -3.51 11.27 23.15
C LYS A 185 -4.04 10.42 22.01
N VAL A 186 -5.36 10.27 21.94
CA VAL A 186 -6.02 9.59 20.83
C VAL A 186 -6.67 10.62 19.91
N LEU A 187 -6.13 10.77 18.70
CA LEU A 187 -6.69 11.65 17.68
C LEU A 187 -7.88 10.98 17.01
N GLN A 188 -9.02 11.69 17.00
CA GLN A 188 -10.16 11.30 16.18
C GLN A 188 -9.92 11.70 14.72
N PRO A 189 -10.34 10.88 13.74
CA PRO A 189 -10.20 11.25 12.33
C PRO A 189 -10.89 12.59 12.04
N THR A 190 -10.10 13.53 11.55
CA THR A 190 -10.55 14.89 11.19
C THR A 190 -11.16 14.93 9.79
N GLY A 191 -10.68 14.08 8.88
CA GLY A 191 -11.26 13.98 7.55
C GLY A 191 -10.65 12.88 6.70
N PHE A 192 -11.43 12.46 5.70
CA PHE A 192 -11.05 11.42 4.76
C PHE A 192 -10.94 11.95 3.32
N VAL A 193 -9.92 11.49 2.61
CA VAL A 193 -9.70 11.78 1.19
C VAL A 193 -9.78 10.48 0.42
N PHE A 194 -10.93 10.26 -0.22
CA PHE A 194 -11.11 9.23 -1.25
C PHE A 194 -10.81 9.83 -2.62
N HIS A 195 -10.51 8.97 -3.59
CA HIS A 195 -10.16 9.44 -4.93
C HIS A 195 -10.16 8.33 -5.98
N GLU A 196 -10.23 8.73 -7.25
CA GLU A 196 -9.77 7.91 -8.38
C GLU A 196 -8.25 7.98 -8.50
N SER A 197 -7.61 7.04 -9.19
CA SER A 197 -6.15 7.08 -9.33
C SER A 197 -5.69 8.28 -10.18
N ARG A 198 -4.49 8.82 -9.88
CA ARG A 198 -3.82 9.89 -10.67
C ARG A 198 -4.58 11.23 -10.83
N CYS A 199 -5.55 11.54 -9.97
CA CYS A 199 -6.32 12.80 -10.01
C CYS A 199 -5.68 14.00 -9.27
N GLY A 200 -4.52 13.80 -8.62
CA GLY A 200 -3.89 14.85 -7.77
C GLY A 200 -4.23 14.74 -6.28
N SER A 201 -4.81 13.63 -5.83
CA SER A 201 -5.12 13.41 -4.40
C SER A 201 -3.88 13.50 -3.48
N THR A 202 -2.67 13.17 -3.97
CA THR A 202 -1.43 13.35 -3.20
C THR A 202 -1.11 14.83 -2.95
N LEU A 203 -1.45 15.73 -3.88
CA LEU A 203 -1.32 17.18 -3.64
C LEU A 203 -2.24 17.63 -2.50
N VAL A 204 -3.46 17.09 -2.44
CA VAL A 204 -4.41 17.36 -1.35
C VAL A 204 -3.84 16.88 -0.01
N ALA A 205 -3.35 15.64 0.06
CA ALA A 205 -2.74 15.11 1.29
C ALA A 205 -1.53 15.94 1.74
N ASN A 206 -0.64 16.31 0.82
CA ASN A 206 0.51 17.17 1.13
C ASN A 206 0.08 18.56 1.61
N SER A 207 -1.02 19.11 1.06
CA SER A 207 -1.58 20.39 1.52
C SER A 207 -2.14 20.31 2.94
N LEU A 208 -2.82 19.20 3.28
CA LEU A 208 -3.33 18.95 4.64
C LEU A 208 -2.19 18.80 5.66
N ALA A 209 -1.09 18.14 5.26
CA ALA A 209 0.10 18.02 6.08
C ALA A 209 0.80 19.38 6.26
N ALA A 210 0.95 20.15 5.17
CA ALA A 210 1.66 21.43 5.19
C ALA A 210 0.89 22.59 5.83
N PHE A 211 -0.46 22.52 5.90
CA PHE A 211 -1.28 23.57 6.50
C PHE A 211 -0.96 23.80 7.99
N ALA A 212 -0.70 22.73 8.74
CA ALA A 212 -0.31 22.81 10.15
C ALA A 212 0.67 21.67 10.50
N PRO A 213 1.95 21.72 10.09
CA PRO A 213 2.86 20.57 10.12
C PRO A 213 3.04 19.93 11.51
N GLU A 214 3.05 20.75 12.56
CA GLU A 214 3.17 20.27 13.94
C GLU A 214 1.85 19.69 14.49
N ARG A 215 0.70 20.10 13.92
CA ARG A 215 -0.64 19.74 14.40
C ARG A 215 -1.32 18.67 13.53
N SER A 216 -0.88 18.48 12.29
CA SER A 216 -1.48 17.57 11.32
C SER A 216 -0.69 16.27 11.20
N ARG A 217 -1.36 15.15 11.45
CA ARG A 217 -0.92 13.81 11.10
C ARG A 217 -1.69 13.33 9.87
N VAL A 218 -0.98 13.02 8.78
CA VAL A 218 -1.59 12.59 7.52
C VAL A 218 -1.06 11.21 7.13
N TYR A 219 -1.97 10.24 7.00
CA TYR A 219 -1.66 8.93 6.46
C TYR A 219 -2.01 8.89 4.97
N THR A 220 -1.01 8.81 4.10
CA THR A 220 -1.19 8.74 2.65
C THR A 220 -1.05 7.31 2.13
N GLU A 221 -2.16 6.70 1.72
CA GLU A 221 -2.27 5.35 1.18
C GLU A 221 -1.70 4.27 2.11
N SER A 222 -1.90 4.45 3.41
CA SER A 222 -1.44 3.50 4.43
C SER A 222 -2.10 2.14 4.26
N THR A 223 -1.30 1.08 4.44
CA THR A 223 -1.74 -0.30 4.24
C THR A 223 -2.81 -0.74 5.25
N PRO A 224 -2.71 -0.45 6.57
CA PRO A 224 -3.66 -0.99 7.54
C PRO A 224 -5.14 -0.71 7.24
N PRO A 225 -5.60 0.54 7.04
CA PRO A 225 -7.01 0.79 6.73
C PRO A 225 -7.40 0.23 5.36
N SER A 226 -6.48 0.29 4.38
CA SER A 226 -6.72 -0.26 3.05
C SER A 226 -6.96 -1.77 3.10
N SER A 227 -6.19 -2.52 3.91
CA SER A 227 -6.34 -3.97 4.11
C SER A 227 -7.72 -4.33 4.66
N VAL A 228 -8.30 -3.52 5.56
CA VAL A 228 -9.66 -3.73 6.06
C VAL A 228 -10.69 -3.51 4.97
N LEU A 229 -10.61 -2.37 4.27
CA LEU A 229 -11.59 -1.99 3.26
C LEU A 229 -11.62 -2.96 2.07
N VAL A 230 -10.49 -3.56 1.71
CA VAL A 230 -10.37 -4.49 0.58
C VAL A 230 -10.43 -5.98 0.95
N ALA A 231 -10.52 -6.32 2.24
CA ALA A 231 -10.52 -7.71 2.70
C ALA A 231 -11.64 -8.60 2.12
N CYS A 232 -12.65 -7.97 1.52
CA CYS A 232 -13.93 -8.59 1.16
C CYS A 232 -14.30 -8.38 -0.32
N PRO A 233 -13.48 -8.82 -1.28
CA PRO A 233 -13.65 -8.50 -2.70
C PRO A 233 -14.97 -9.05 -3.30
N SER A 234 -15.53 -10.13 -2.75
CA SER A 234 -16.79 -10.73 -3.19
C SER A 234 -18.04 -10.08 -2.56
N GLY A 235 -17.87 -9.11 -1.65
CA GLY A 235 -18.99 -8.43 -0.97
C GLY A 235 -19.71 -9.27 0.10
N GLN A 236 -19.15 -10.43 0.48
CA GLN A 236 -19.79 -11.37 1.43
C GLN A 236 -19.54 -11.06 2.91
N CYS A 237 -18.87 -9.95 3.21
CA CYS A 237 -18.55 -9.60 4.59
C CYS A 237 -19.72 -8.98 5.32
N ASN A 238 -19.72 -9.20 6.63
CA ASN A 238 -20.54 -8.44 7.55
C ASN A 238 -19.98 -7.01 7.63
N LYS A 239 -20.71 -6.04 7.10
CA LYS A 239 -20.28 -4.63 7.08
C LYS A 239 -20.08 -4.06 8.48
N GLY A 240 -20.82 -4.53 9.49
CA GLY A 240 -20.63 -4.14 10.89
C GLY A 240 -19.25 -4.54 11.39
N LYS A 241 -18.89 -5.83 11.27
CA LYS A 241 -17.55 -6.31 11.66
C LYS A 241 -16.42 -5.59 10.93
N GLN A 242 -16.61 -5.31 9.64
CA GLN A 242 -15.63 -4.60 8.84
C GLN A 242 -15.49 -3.13 9.30
N ALA A 243 -16.60 -2.48 9.64
CA ALA A 243 -16.60 -1.12 10.21
C ALA A 243 -15.97 -1.10 11.60
N ASP A 244 -16.25 -2.08 12.46
CA ASP A 244 -15.63 -2.20 13.79
C ASP A 244 -14.11 -2.35 13.68
N LEU A 245 -13.62 -3.27 12.83
CA LEU A 245 -12.19 -3.42 12.59
C LEU A 245 -11.57 -2.15 11.99
N PHE A 246 -12.30 -1.46 11.11
CA PHE A 246 -11.83 -0.21 10.52
C PHE A 246 -11.69 0.89 11.57
N SER A 247 -12.66 1.02 12.48
CA SER A 247 -12.61 1.94 13.63
C SER A 247 -11.42 1.63 14.54
N ASP A 248 -11.22 0.37 14.88
CA ASP A 248 -10.14 -0.07 15.76
C ASP A 248 -8.75 0.17 15.15
N VAL A 249 -8.60 -0.09 13.85
CA VAL A 249 -7.37 0.23 13.10
C VAL A 249 -7.11 1.74 13.10
N LEU A 250 -8.12 2.57 12.86
CA LEU A 250 -7.97 4.03 12.88
C LEU A 250 -7.68 4.56 14.28
N TYR A 251 -8.28 3.96 15.32
CA TYR A 251 -7.99 4.25 16.72
C TYR A 251 -6.50 4.03 17.03
N LEU A 252 -5.94 2.85 16.71
CA LEU A 252 -4.51 2.58 16.93
C LEU A 252 -3.59 3.53 16.16
N MET A 253 -3.98 3.90 14.94
CA MET A 253 -3.21 4.85 14.12
C MET A 253 -3.36 6.30 14.60
N GLY A 254 -4.43 6.61 15.35
CA GLY A 254 -4.66 7.92 15.95
C GLY A 254 -3.91 8.16 17.27
N ARG A 255 -3.34 7.11 17.88
CA ARG A 255 -2.59 7.22 19.14
C ARG A 255 -1.27 7.96 18.93
N THR A 256 -0.97 8.90 19.82
CA THR A 256 0.24 9.74 19.76
C THR A 256 0.67 10.22 21.14
N THR A 257 1.98 10.43 21.32
CA THR A 257 2.56 11.12 22.48
C THR A 257 2.85 12.60 22.18
N ASP A 258 2.68 13.05 20.93
CA ASP A 258 2.85 14.45 20.54
C ASP A 258 1.56 15.23 20.81
N LEU A 259 1.53 15.92 21.96
CA LEU A 259 0.34 16.65 22.41
C LEU A 259 -0.06 17.81 21.49
N LYS A 260 0.85 18.28 20.62
CA LYS A 260 0.57 19.33 19.63
C LYS A 260 -0.28 18.83 18.47
N GLU A 261 -0.27 17.52 18.19
CA GLU A 261 -1.09 16.96 17.12
C GLU A 261 -2.56 17.07 17.47
N GLU A 262 -3.36 17.53 16.52
CA GLU A 262 -4.79 17.79 16.69
C GLU A 262 -5.60 17.29 15.51
N HIS A 263 -4.99 17.18 14.34
CA HIS A 263 -5.67 16.79 13.12
C HIS A 263 -5.15 15.44 12.64
N LEU A 264 -6.06 14.52 12.33
CA LEU A 264 -5.77 13.21 11.79
C LEU A 264 -6.49 13.03 10.45
N PHE A 265 -5.72 13.01 9.37
CA PHE A 265 -6.27 12.84 8.02
C PHE A 265 -5.82 11.52 7.41
N PHE A 266 -6.73 10.89 6.65
CA PHE A 266 -6.41 9.72 5.86
C PHE A 266 -6.71 9.97 4.39
N LYS A 267 -5.68 9.87 3.55
CA LYS A 267 -5.85 9.69 2.11
C LYS A 267 -5.78 8.21 1.80
N PHE A 268 -6.90 7.59 1.44
CA PHE A 268 -6.92 6.15 1.20
C PHE A 268 -6.42 5.79 -0.20
N GLN A 269 -6.08 4.51 -0.44
CA GLN A 269 -5.78 4.01 -1.78
C GLN A 269 -7.03 4.09 -2.67
N SER A 270 -6.90 4.42 -3.96
CA SER A 270 -8.07 4.66 -4.83
C SER A 270 -9.05 3.49 -4.90
N ILE A 271 -8.56 2.25 -4.87
CA ILE A 271 -9.41 1.04 -4.89
C ILE A 271 -10.34 0.93 -3.67
N THR A 272 -9.98 1.55 -2.55
CA THR A 272 -10.78 1.53 -1.31
C THR A 272 -12.05 2.36 -1.44
N SER A 273 -12.13 3.25 -2.43
CA SER A 273 -13.33 4.05 -2.73
C SER A 273 -14.56 3.19 -3.02
N LEU A 274 -14.37 1.92 -3.38
CA LEU A 274 -15.46 0.94 -3.53
C LEU A 274 -16.18 0.61 -2.21
N ASN A 275 -15.57 0.93 -1.06
CA ASN A 275 -16.07 0.63 0.29
C ASN A 275 -16.19 1.90 1.16
N ILE A 276 -16.52 3.05 0.54
CA ILE A 276 -16.80 4.31 1.27
C ILE A 276 -17.94 4.11 2.27
N ASP A 277 -18.90 3.24 1.97
CA ASP A 277 -20.01 2.91 2.86
C ASP A 277 -19.55 2.29 4.19
N VAL A 278 -18.49 1.48 4.20
CA VAL A 278 -17.88 0.95 5.43
C VAL A 278 -17.26 2.08 6.26
N ALA A 279 -16.51 2.97 5.63
CA ALA A 279 -15.91 4.12 6.32
C ALA A 279 -16.98 5.06 6.90
N ARG A 280 -18.10 5.26 6.17
CA ARG A 280 -19.24 6.05 6.64
C ARG A 280 -20.04 5.38 7.74
N LEU A 281 -20.07 4.04 7.77
CA LEU A 281 -20.69 3.28 8.85
C LEU A 281 -19.87 3.41 10.14
N ALA A 282 -18.55 3.30 10.03
CA ALA A 282 -17.62 3.46 11.15
C ALA A 282 -17.56 4.89 11.70
N PHE A 283 -17.56 5.89 10.81
CA PHE A 283 -17.39 7.30 11.16
C PHE A 283 -18.44 8.18 10.45
N PRO A 284 -19.70 8.18 10.90
CA PRO A 284 -20.79 8.87 10.20
C PRO A 284 -20.67 10.40 10.20
N SER A 285 -19.98 10.98 11.18
CA SER A 285 -19.79 12.42 11.34
C SER A 285 -18.49 12.96 10.73
N VAL A 286 -17.56 12.09 10.33
CA VAL A 286 -16.27 12.53 9.79
C VAL A 286 -16.45 13.02 8.35
N PRO A 287 -16.06 14.27 8.04
CA PRO A 287 -16.19 14.80 6.69
C PRO A 287 -15.25 14.04 5.75
N TRP A 288 -15.72 13.82 4.52
CA TRP A 288 -14.92 13.19 3.49
C TRP A 288 -15.10 13.89 2.15
N ILE A 289 -14.06 13.84 1.33
CA ILE A 289 -14.08 14.31 -0.05
C ILE A 289 -13.73 13.17 -0.98
N TYR A 290 -14.25 13.23 -2.21
CA TYR A 290 -13.82 12.38 -3.30
C TYR A 290 -13.17 13.24 -4.38
N VAL A 291 -11.86 13.05 -4.59
CA VAL A 291 -11.09 13.82 -5.57
C VAL A 291 -11.11 13.10 -6.91
N TYR A 292 -11.56 13.80 -7.94
CA TYR A 292 -11.58 13.32 -9.31
C TYR A 292 -11.07 14.40 -10.27
N ARG A 293 -10.73 13.98 -11.48
CA ARG A 293 -10.23 14.79 -12.58
C ARG A 293 -10.90 14.29 -13.87
N ASP A 294 -10.76 15.05 -14.95
CA ASP A 294 -11.19 14.58 -16.27
C ASP A 294 -10.59 13.19 -16.57
N PRO A 295 -11.42 12.17 -16.85
CA PRO A 295 -10.96 10.79 -17.01
C PRO A 295 -10.02 10.62 -18.21
N VAL A 296 -10.12 11.46 -19.24
CA VAL A 296 -9.18 11.46 -20.37
C VAL A 296 -7.79 11.86 -19.89
N GLN A 297 -7.70 12.89 -19.04
CA GLN A 297 -6.42 13.35 -18.48
C GLN A 297 -5.83 12.30 -17.52
N VAL A 298 -6.67 11.61 -16.75
CA VAL A 298 -6.24 10.52 -15.87
C VAL A 298 -5.72 9.33 -16.67
N MET A 299 -6.44 8.93 -17.72
CA MET A 299 -6.02 7.88 -18.64
C MET A 299 -4.69 8.21 -19.31
N MET A 300 -4.52 9.44 -19.78
CA MET A 300 -3.22 9.91 -20.32
C MET A 300 -2.11 9.81 -19.27
N SER A 301 -2.36 10.16 -18.00
CA SER A 301 -1.36 9.98 -16.95
C SER A 301 -1.04 8.52 -16.64
N HIS A 302 -2.02 7.62 -16.75
CA HIS A 302 -1.81 6.20 -16.51
C HIS A 302 -1.01 5.54 -17.63
N LEU A 303 -1.29 5.96 -18.87
CA LEU A 303 -0.79 5.39 -20.09
C LEU A 303 0.50 6.05 -20.61
N ASN A 304 1.11 7.01 -19.90
CA ASN A 304 2.33 7.66 -20.39
C ASN A 304 3.61 7.23 -19.62
N PRO A 305 4.58 6.55 -20.26
CA PRO A 305 4.50 5.91 -21.59
C PRO A 305 3.74 4.58 -21.51
N ILE A 306 3.06 4.17 -22.60
CA ILE A 306 2.14 3.02 -22.59
C ILE A 306 2.87 1.73 -22.24
N GLU A 307 4.10 1.59 -22.75
CA GLU A 307 4.99 0.44 -22.55
C GLU A 307 5.32 0.18 -21.07
N HIS A 308 5.21 1.22 -20.22
CA HIS A 308 5.50 1.16 -18.79
C HIS A 308 4.35 1.71 -17.93
N ALA A 309 3.13 1.70 -18.47
CA ALA A 309 1.94 2.18 -17.79
C ALA A 309 1.79 1.49 -16.42
N VAL A 310 1.80 2.29 -15.35
CA VAL A 310 1.83 1.79 -13.96
C VAL A 310 0.61 0.92 -13.65
N CYS A 311 -0.54 1.24 -14.22
CA CYS A 311 -1.77 0.45 -14.11
C CYS A 311 -1.56 -0.99 -14.61
N LEU A 312 -0.78 -1.21 -15.67
CA LEU A 312 -0.60 -2.54 -16.27
C LEU A 312 0.30 -3.48 -15.46
N LYS A 313 1.00 -2.98 -14.42
CA LYS A 313 1.94 -3.76 -13.59
C LYS A 313 1.33 -5.06 -13.06
N HIS A 314 0.04 -5.03 -12.73
CA HIS A 314 -0.69 -6.17 -12.18
C HIS A 314 -1.63 -6.85 -13.17
N LYS A 315 -1.63 -6.49 -14.46
CA LYS A 315 -2.57 -7.05 -15.45
C LYS A 315 -2.49 -8.57 -15.59
N ARG A 316 -1.29 -9.17 -15.46
CA ARG A 316 -1.13 -10.64 -15.53
C ARG A 316 -1.72 -11.37 -14.32
N LYS A 317 -1.70 -10.74 -13.15
CA LYS A 317 -2.29 -11.26 -11.90
C LYS A 317 -2.97 -10.10 -11.16
N PRO A 318 -4.16 -9.68 -11.62
CA PRO A 318 -4.87 -8.55 -11.04
C PRO A 318 -5.24 -8.89 -9.60
N LYS A 319 -5.33 -7.87 -8.73
CA LYS A 319 -5.79 -8.09 -7.35
C LYS A 319 -7.25 -8.57 -7.34
N GLN A 320 -7.67 -9.24 -6.28
CA GLN A 320 -9.00 -9.85 -6.21
C GLN A 320 -10.12 -8.81 -6.33
N GLU A 321 -9.93 -7.62 -5.78
CA GLU A 321 -10.89 -6.51 -5.84
C GLU A 321 -11.07 -6.02 -7.28
N MET A 322 -9.97 -5.89 -8.02
CA MET A 322 -9.99 -5.55 -9.44
C MET A 322 -10.70 -6.64 -10.25
N GLN A 323 -10.42 -7.91 -9.96
CA GLN A 323 -11.11 -9.02 -10.64
C GLN A 323 -12.61 -8.98 -10.37
N ALA A 324 -13.03 -8.75 -9.12
CA ALA A 324 -14.43 -8.66 -8.74
C ALA A 324 -15.12 -7.45 -9.40
N LEU A 325 -14.47 -6.28 -9.42
CA LEU A 325 -14.98 -5.08 -10.10
C LEU A 325 -15.21 -5.33 -11.59
N VAL A 326 -14.18 -5.83 -12.30
CA VAL A 326 -14.27 -6.07 -13.74
C VAL A 326 -15.31 -7.15 -14.04
N GLN A 327 -15.37 -8.22 -13.25
CA GLN A 327 -16.39 -9.26 -13.43
C GLN A 327 -17.81 -8.71 -13.23
N ARG A 328 -18.00 -7.81 -12.27
CA ARG A 328 -19.31 -7.18 -11.99
C ARG A 328 -19.73 -6.21 -13.10
N VAL A 329 -18.82 -5.37 -13.59
CA VAL A 329 -19.14 -4.27 -14.51
C VAL A 329 -19.06 -4.70 -15.98
N VAL A 330 -18.00 -5.42 -16.35
CA VAL A 330 -17.67 -5.75 -17.75
C VAL A 330 -17.96 -7.22 -18.08
N GLN A 331 -18.24 -8.06 -17.06
CA GLN A 331 -18.51 -9.49 -17.21
C GLN A 331 -17.38 -10.26 -17.94
N LYS A 332 -16.15 -9.77 -17.81
CA LYS A 332 -14.94 -10.37 -18.39
C LYS A 332 -13.91 -10.67 -17.30
N LYS A 333 -12.95 -11.54 -17.63
CA LYS A 333 -11.73 -11.69 -16.83
C LYS A 333 -10.87 -10.45 -17.00
N ALA A 334 -10.40 -9.87 -15.90
CA ALA A 334 -9.56 -8.66 -15.91
C ALA A 334 -8.30 -8.81 -16.78
N GLN A 335 -7.71 -10.01 -16.86
CA GLN A 335 -6.54 -10.27 -17.71
C GLN A 335 -6.83 -10.15 -19.21
N ASN A 336 -8.10 -10.31 -19.60
CA ASN A 336 -8.54 -10.33 -20.99
C ASN A 336 -8.97 -8.94 -21.50
N LEU A 337 -8.96 -7.92 -20.63
CA LEU A 337 -9.23 -6.55 -21.03
C LEU A 337 -8.13 -6.00 -21.95
N SER A 338 -8.47 -5.02 -22.77
CA SER A 338 -7.46 -4.18 -23.45
C SER A 338 -6.60 -3.45 -22.42
N SER A 339 -5.50 -2.81 -22.82
CA SER A 339 -4.66 -2.09 -21.86
C SER A 339 -5.39 -0.87 -21.33
N GLU A 340 -6.14 -0.22 -22.20
CA GLU A 340 -7.02 0.92 -21.97
C GLU A 340 -8.12 0.54 -20.99
N ASP A 341 -8.90 -0.52 -21.26
CA ASP A 341 -9.98 -0.96 -20.38
C ASP A 341 -9.45 -1.40 -19.00
N PHE A 342 -8.29 -2.05 -18.97
CA PHE A 342 -7.68 -2.45 -17.71
C PHE A 342 -7.27 -1.23 -16.87
N CYS A 343 -6.69 -0.21 -17.50
CA CYS A 343 -6.33 1.03 -16.83
C CYS A 343 -7.56 1.85 -16.44
N ALA A 344 -8.62 1.83 -17.25
CA ALA A 344 -9.89 2.49 -16.94
C ALA A 344 -10.58 1.91 -15.70
N ALA A 345 -10.32 0.64 -15.36
CA ALA A 345 -10.84 0.04 -14.13
C ALA A 345 -10.20 0.61 -12.84
N HIS A 346 -9.19 1.48 -12.94
CA HIS A 346 -8.60 2.23 -11.82
C HIS A 346 -9.24 3.61 -11.60
N LEU A 347 -10.20 4.01 -12.45
CA LEU A 347 -11.03 5.21 -12.31
C LEU A 347 -12.09 5.00 -11.22
#